data_AF-A0A382U6A2-F1
#
_entry.id   AF-A0A382U6A2-F1
#
_cell.length_a   1.000
_cell.length_b   1.000
_cell.length_c   1.000
_cell.angle_alpha   90.00
_cell.angle_beta   90.00
_cell.angle_gamma   90.00
#
_symmetry.space_group_name_H-M   'P 1'
#
loop_
_entity.id
_entity.type
_entity.pdbx_description
1 polymer ?
#
loop_
_entity_poly.entity_id
_entity_poly.type
_entity_poly.pdbx_seq_one_letter_code
_entity_poly.pdbx_strand_id
1 'polypeptide(L)'
;MYVGCQGIGTSKRELQFLTRHGVTHMDATLDPDDIDLLTRSREAAAAEGVELEMIHIPIAESITLADDPQRDKDLDKICGWIENAGKAGLRGLNY
;
A
#
# COMPACT_ATOMS: atom_id res chain seq x y z
N MET A 1 3.02 -21.62 -2.87
CA MET A 1 2.42 -20.91 -4.01
C MET A 1 2.36 -19.45 -3.63
N TYR A 2 2.68 -18.53 -4.52
CA TYR A 2 2.69 -17.09 -4.24
C TYR A 2 1.46 -16.47 -4.90
N VAL A 3 0.41 -16.24 -4.10
CA VAL A 3 -0.86 -15.65 -4.56
C VAL A 3 -1.18 -14.46 -3.68
N GLY A 4 -1.47 -13.33 -4.34
CA GLY A 4 -1.94 -12.11 -3.71
C GLY A 4 -3.28 -11.65 -4.28
N CYS A 5 -3.93 -10.74 -3.58
CA CYS A 5 -5.13 -10.08 -4.06
C CYS A 5 -5.08 -8.57 -3.81
N GLN A 6 -5.90 -7.83 -4.57
CA GLN A 6 -6.24 -6.47 -4.20
C GLN A 6 -7.05 -6.49 -2.90
N GLY A 7 -6.74 -5.59 -1.97
CA GLY A 7 -7.28 -5.62 -0.61
C GLY A 7 -8.81 -5.70 -0.53
N ILE A 8 -9.31 -6.50 0.43
CA ILE A 8 -10.75 -6.64 0.72
C ILE A 8 -11.15 -6.02 2.07
N GLY A 9 -10.25 -5.20 2.64
CA GLY A 9 -10.28 -4.75 4.03
C GLY A 9 -9.24 -5.47 4.90
N THR A 10 -8.92 -4.88 6.05
CA THR A 10 -7.87 -5.34 6.98
C THR A 10 -8.41 -5.79 8.33
N SER A 11 -9.73 -5.99 8.45
CA SER A 11 -10.29 -6.58 9.66
C SER A 11 -9.82 -8.03 9.80
N LYS A 12 -9.73 -8.51 11.05
CA LYS A 12 -9.38 -9.91 11.34
C LYS A 12 -10.23 -10.91 10.56
N ARG A 13 -11.54 -10.63 10.38
CA ARG A 13 -12.45 -11.51 9.62
C ARG A 13 -12.08 -11.58 8.13
N GLU A 14 -11.71 -10.46 7.53
CA GLU A 14 -11.30 -10.38 6.13
C GLU A 14 -9.95 -11.08 5.91
N LEU A 15 -8.98 -10.84 6.79
CA LEU A 15 -7.67 -11.50 6.71
C LEU A 15 -7.78 -13.03 6.85
N GLN A 16 -8.62 -13.51 7.78
CA GLN A 16 -8.90 -14.93 7.92
C GLN A 16 -9.68 -15.51 6.74
N PHE A 17 -10.47 -14.71 6.04
CA PHE A 17 -11.09 -15.12 4.79
C PHE A 17 -10.02 -15.38 3.73
N LEU A 18 -9.03 -14.49 3.58
CA LEU A 18 -7.94 -14.67 2.62
C LEU A 18 -7.16 -15.96 2.88
N THR A 19 -6.71 -16.17 4.12
CA THR A 19 -5.89 -17.34 4.45
C THR A 19 -6.63 -18.67 4.28
N ARG A 20 -7.94 -18.71 4.56
CA ARG A 20 -8.80 -19.89 4.30
C ARG A 20 -8.89 -20.26 2.82
N HIS A 21 -8.66 -19.30 1.92
CA HIS A 21 -8.68 -19.51 0.46
C HIS A 21 -7.26 -19.59 -0.14
N GLY A 22 -6.23 -19.72 0.70
CA GLY A 22 -4.85 -19.84 0.25
C GLY A 22 -4.23 -18.54 -0.27
N VAL A 23 -4.86 -17.39 -0.01
CA VAL A 23 -4.30 -16.07 -0.30
C VAL A 23 -3.55 -15.59 0.94
N THR A 24 -2.26 -15.33 0.78
CA THR A 24 -1.37 -14.94 1.89
C THR A 24 -0.62 -13.64 1.62
N HIS A 25 -0.93 -12.93 0.53
CA HIS A 25 -0.37 -11.62 0.21
C HIS A 25 -1.50 -10.69 -0.19
N MET A 26 -1.38 -9.40 0.12
CA MET A 26 -2.37 -8.40 -0.27
C MET A 26 -1.76 -7.03 -0.46
N ASP A 27 -2.50 -6.17 -1.14
CA ASP A 27 -2.34 -4.73 -1.04
C ASP A 27 -3.50 -4.10 -0.25
N ALA A 28 -3.42 -2.79 0.01
CA ALA A 28 -4.48 -2.03 0.65
C ALA A 28 -4.54 -0.58 0.16
N THR A 29 -5.62 0.12 0.50
CA THR A 29 -5.72 1.58 0.37
C THR A 29 -5.52 2.19 1.75
N LEU A 30 -4.35 2.78 1.97
CA LEU A 30 -3.96 3.43 3.22
C LEU A 30 -3.40 4.82 2.91
N ASP A 31 -3.35 5.69 3.91
CA ASP A 31 -2.69 6.98 3.76
C ASP A 31 -1.15 6.78 3.62
N PRO A 32 -0.55 7.11 2.47
CA PRO A 32 0.88 6.96 2.25
C PRO A 32 1.74 7.95 3.05
N ASP A 33 1.14 9.01 3.60
CA ASP A 33 1.84 9.98 4.45
C ASP A 33 1.95 9.51 5.92
N ASP A 34 1.18 8.51 6.34
CA ASP A 34 1.15 7.98 7.72
C ASP A 34 1.96 6.68 7.87
N ILE A 35 3.27 6.80 8.11
CA ILE A 35 4.19 5.66 8.29
C ILE A 35 3.75 4.72 9.42
N ASP A 36 3.21 5.28 10.51
CA ASP A 36 2.76 4.50 11.66
C ASP A 36 1.53 3.65 11.29
N LEU A 37 0.62 4.19 10.47
CA LEU A 37 -0.48 3.45 9.88
C LEU A 37 -0.01 2.33 8.96
N LEU A 38 0.97 2.59 8.09
CA LEU A 38 1.51 1.56 7.20
C LEU A 38 2.12 0.41 8.00
N THR A 39 2.94 0.75 9.01
CA THR A 39 3.63 -0.21 9.86
C THR A 39 2.65 -1.04 10.67
N ARG A 40 1.68 -0.41 11.38
CA ARG A 40 0.69 -1.14 12.19
C ARG A 40 -0.21 -2.03 11.33
N SER A 41 -0.56 -1.58 10.11
CA SER A 41 -1.43 -2.36 9.21
C SER A 41 -0.70 -3.60 8.69
N ARG A 42 0.58 -3.47 8.33
CA ARG A 42 1.44 -4.59 7.95
C ARG A 42 1.58 -5.62 9.06
N GLU A 43 1.82 -5.16 10.28
CA GLU A 43 1.96 -6.05 11.45
C GLU A 43 0.64 -6.75 11.81
N ALA A 44 -0.49 -6.05 11.72
CA ALA A 44 -1.80 -6.63 11.94
C ALA A 44 -2.15 -7.69 10.89
N ALA A 45 -1.82 -7.47 9.62
CA ALA A 45 -1.98 -8.46 8.55
C ALA A 45 -1.10 -9.70 8.81
N ALA A 46 0.17 -9.48 9.16
CA ALA A 46 1.13 -10.55 9.43
C ALA A 46 0.69 -11.44 10.60
N ALA A 47 0.07 -10.85 11.64
CA ALA A 47 -0.47 -11.59 12.78
C ALA A 47 -1.60 -12.58 12.40
N GLU A 48 -2.27 -12.38 11.27
CA GLU A 48 -3.29 -13.28 10.73
C GLU A 48 -2.78 -14.14 9.57
N GLY A 49 -1.48 -14.13 9.28
CA GLY A 49 -0.85 -14.94 8.23
C GLY A 49 -0.95 -14.35 6.81
N VAL A 50 -1.12 -13.03 6.69
CA VAL A 50 -1.16 -12.32 5.41
C VAL A 50 -0.05 -11.27 5.35
N GLU A 51 0.70 -11.23 4.26
CA GLU A 51 1.69 -10.18 4.01
C GLU A 51 1.02 -9.00 3.29
N LEU A 52 0.97 -7.83 3.96
CA LEU A 52 0.64 -6.57 3.30
C LEU A 52 1.90 -6.05 2.61
N GLU A 53 1.96 -6.18 1.29
CA GLU A 53 3.19 -5.90 0.53
C GLU A 53 3.18 -4.53 -0.13
N MET A 54 2.00 -4.00 -0.45
CA MET A 54 1.86 -2.78 -1.26
C MET A 54 0.65 -1.96 -0.80
N ILE A 55 0.65 -0.68 -1.18
CA ILE A 55 -0.53 0.18 -1.06
C ILE A 55 -0.86 0.85 -2.38
N HIS A 56 -2.13 1.21 -2.56
CA HIS A 56 -2.56 2.03 -3.70
C HIS A 56 -2.32 3.51 -3.43
N ILE A 57 -1.70 4.20 -4.38
CA ILE A 57 -1.54 5.65 -4.39
C ILE A 57 -2.25 6.25 -5.60
N PRO A 58 -2.81 7.47 -5.50
CA PRO A 58 -3.31 8.19 -6.66
C PRO A 58 -2.14 8.84 -7.44
N ILE A 59 -2.26 8.90 -8.76
CA ILE A 59 -1.37 9.72 -9.61
C ILE A 59 -2.09 11.02 -9.95
N ALA A 60 -1.48 12.14 -9.60
CA ALA A 60 -2.03 13.46 -9.92
C ALA A 60 -2.01 13.72 -11.44
N GLU A 61 -3.08 14.31 -11.98
CA GLU A 61 -3.17 14.63 -13.41
C GLU A 61 -2.05 15.57 -13.88
N SER A 62 -1.57 16.45 -13.01
CA SER A 62 -0.42 17.35 -13.24
C SER A 62 0.81 16.59 -13.76
N ILE A 63 1.01 15.34 -13.32
CA ILE A 63 2.09 14.48 -13.77
C ILE A 63 1.82 14.00 -15.19
N THR A 64 0.64 13.45 -15.46
CA THR A 64 0.28 12.90 -16.78
C THR A 64 0.11 13.97 -17.85
N LEU A 65 -0.24 15.20 -17.46
CA LEU A 65 -0.47 16.34 -18.35
C LEU A 65 0.73 17.29 -18.44
N ALA A 66 1.81 17.00 -17.72
CA ALA A 66 3.02 17.83 -17.66
C ALA A 66 2.77 19.30 -17.26
N ASP A 67 1.93 19.51 -16.25
CA ASP A 67 1.51 20.84 -15.79
C ASP A 67 2.53 21.46 -14.80
N ASP A 68 3.44 22.27 -15.32
CA ASP A 68 4.49 22.92 -14.52
C ASP A 68 3.99 24.24 -13.88
N PRO A 69 4.26 24.50 -12.58
CA PRO A 69 5.18 23.79 -11.69
C PRO A 69 4.50 22.74 -10.77
N GLN A 70 3.22 22.43 -10.99
CA GLN A 70 2.47 21.55 -10.10
C GLN A 70 2.96 20.09 -10.21
N ARG A 71 3.35 19.66 -11.42
CA ARG A 71 4.00 18.38 -11.67
C ARG A 71 5.14 18.11 -10.71
N ASP A 72 6.07 19.07 -10.58
CA ASP A 72 7.28 18.86 -9.78
C ASP A 72 6.95 18.66 -8.29
N LYS A 73 5.96 19.41 -7.77
CA LYS A 73 5.48 19.23 -6.38
C LYS A 73 4.82 17.87 -6.16
N ASP A 74 4.03 17.41 -7.13
CA ASP A 74 3.35 16.12 -7.02
C ASP A 74 4.33 14.95 -7.20
N LEU A 75 5.38 15.11 -8.01
CA LEU A 75 6.49 14.17 -8.09
C LEU A 75 7.27 14.10 -6.77
N ASP A 76 7.57 15.23 -6.14
CA ASP A 76 8.21 15.26 -4.81
C ASP A 76 7.36 14.52 -3.77
N LYS A 77 6.02 14.66 -3.85
CA LYS A 77 5.10 13.93 -2.99
C LYS A 77 5.18 12.42 -3.19
N ILE A 78 5.19 11.95 -4.44
CA ILE A 78 5.34 10.51 -4.75
C ILE A 78 6.68 9.97 -4.24
N CYS A 79 7.77 10.73 -4.39
CA CYS A 79 9.07 10.35 -3.84
C CYS A 79 8.99 10.18 -2.31
N GLY A 80 8.32 11.09 -1.61
CA GLY A 80 8.06 10.97 -0.17
C GLY A 80 7.28 9.70 0.18
N TRP A 81 6.25 9.35 -0.60
CA TRP A 81 5.48 8.12 -0.40
C TRP A 81 6.31 6.86 -0.64
N ILE A 82 7.21 6.85 -1.63
CA ILE A 82 8.14 5.74 -1.87
C ILE A 82 9.06 5.54 -0.66
N GLU A 83 9.60 6.63 -0.10
CA GLU A 83 10.43 6.55 1.11
C GLU A 83 9.64 6.02 2.31
N ASN A 84 8.42 6.51 2.52
CA ASN A 84 7.56 6.10 3.62
C ASN A 84 7.21 4.60 3.53
N ALA A 85 6.84 4.13 2.34
CA ALA A 85 6.58 2.72 2.09
C ALA A 85 7.81 1.85 2.40
N GLY A 86 9.00 2.28 1.96
CA GLY A 86 10.26 1.60 2.26
C GLY A 86 10.56 1.55 3.77
N LYS A 87 10.39 2.68 4.49
CA LYS A 87 10.55 2.76 5.96
C LYS A 87 9.55 1.85 6.69
N ALA A 88 8.32 1.77 6.19
CA ALA A 88 7.28 0.88 6.69
C ALA A 88 7.43 -0.57 6.21
N GLY A 89 8.52 -0.92 5.51
CA GLY A 89 8.80 -2.28 5.03
C GLY A 89 7.81 -2.83 4.01
N LEU A 90 7.09 -1.96 3.30
CA LEU A 90 6.30 -2.33 2.13
C LEU A 90 7.22 -2.47 0.92
N ARG A 91 6.90 -3.39 0.02
CA ARG A 91 7.69 -3.71 -1.17
C ARG A 91 7.43 -2.77 -2.35
N GLY A 92 6.26 -2.13 -2.40
CA GLY A 92 5.92 -1.26 -3.53
C GLY A 92 4.62 -0.47 -3.37
N LEU A 93 4.32 0.28 -4.43
CA LEU A 93 3.13 1.11 -4.57
C LEU A 93 2.40 0.69 -5.86
N ASN A 94 1.08 0.55 -5.78
CA ASN A 94 0.19 0.36 -6.93
C ASN A 94 -0.47 1.71 -7.29
N TYR A 95 -0.78 1.91 -8.56
CA TYR A 95 -1.36 3.14 -9.09
C TYR A 95 -2.27 2.90 -10.29
#